data_AF-A0A532CY03-F1
#
_entry.id   AF-A0A532CY03-F1
#
_cell.length_a   1.000
_cell.length_b   1.000
_cell.length_c   1.000
_cell.angle_alpha   90.00
_cell.angle_beta   90.00
_cell.angle_gamma   90.00
#
_symmetry.space_group_name_H-M   'P 1'
#
loop_
_entity.id
_entity.type
_entity.pdbx_description
1 polymer ?
#
loop_
_entity_poly.entity_id
_entity_poly.type
_entity_poly.pdbx_seq_one_letter_code
_entity_poly.pdbx_strand_id
1 'polypeptide(L)' 'MKRLAAFLTILILGSPALALAEEHGGYRGIGTLYFTFMGAILIYGVYDSFGKKAMYVMAPIIVIGLYLMLPEH' A
#
# COMPACT_ATOMS: atom_id res chain seq x y z
N MET A 1 3.32 19.52 2.19
CA MET A 1 1.89 19.63 1.83
C MET A 1 1.61 19.35 0.35
N LYS A 2 2.07 20.19 -0.60
CA LYS A 2 1.69 20.07 -2.03
C LYS A 2 2.06 18.75 -2.72
N ARG A 3 3.22 18.17 -2.40
CA ARG A 3 3.69 16.90 -2.99
C ARG A 3 2.92 15.68 -2.48
N LEU A 4 2.53 15.70 -1.20
CA LEU A 4 1.74 14.63 -0.59
C LEU A 4 0.33 14.61 -1.17
N ALA A 5 -0.29 15.78 -1.33
CA ALA A 5 -1.57 15.92 -2.00
C ALA A 5 -1.50 15.39 -3.44
N ALA A 6 -0.49 15.78 -4.21
CA ALA A 6 -0.32 15.28 -5.59
C ALA A 6 -0.16 13.74 -5.66
N PHE A 7 0.59 13.13 -4.75
CA PHE A 7 0.70 11.67 -4.66
C PHE A 7 -0.63 10.99 -4.35
N LEU A 8 -1.41 11.55 -3.43
CA LEU A 8 -2.74 11.05 -3.09
C LEU A 8 -3.71 11.22 -4.28
N THR A 9 -3.63 12.33 -5.01
CA THR A 9 -4.46 12.56 -6.20
C THR A 9 -4.12 11.58 -7.32
N ILE A 10 -2.85 11.24 -7.51
CA ILE A 10 -2.42 10.22 -8.50
C ILE A 10 -2.88 8.82 -8.08
N LEU A 11 -2.83 8.48 -6.79
CA LEU A 11 -3.34 7.20 -6.28
C LEU A 11 -4.86 7.05 -6.45
N ILE A 12 -5.61 8.12 -6.17
CA ILE A 12 -7.07 8.14 -6.25
C ILE A 12 -7.55 8.17 -7.71
N LEU A 13 -6.95 9.01 -8.56
CA LEU A 13 -7.37 9.16 -9.96
C LEU A 13 -6.74 8.12 -10.89
N GLY A 14 -5.61 7.52 -10.50
CA GLY A 14 -4.84 6.59 -11.32
C GLY A 14 -5.22 5.12 -11.17
N SER A 15 -6.27 4.79 -10.42
CA SER A 15 -6.65 3.40 -10.16
C SER A 15 -8.01 3.02 -10.75
N PRO A 16 -8.09 2.75 -12.07
CA PRO A 16 -9.19 2.00 -12.67
C PRO A 16 -9.48 0.67 -11.93
N ALA A 17 -8.45 0.10 -11.31
CA ALA A 17 -8.54 -1.10 -10.48
C ALA A 17 -9.42 -0.94 -9.23
N LEU A 18 -9.61 0.26 -8.68
CA LEU A 18 -10.52 0.47 -7.53
C LEU A 18 -11.98 0.58 -7.97
N ALA A 19 -12.24 1.14 -9.15
CA ALA A 19 -13.58 1.19 -9.74
C ALA A 19 -14.04 -0.19 -10.26
N LEU A 20 -13.11 -1.03 -10.72
CA LEU A 20 -13.37 -2.39 -11.22
C LEU A 20 -13.31 -3.48 -10.13
N ALA A 21 -12.86 -3.14 -8.91
CA ALA A 21 -12.81 -4.08 -7.79
C ALA A 21 -14.21 -4.49 -7.30
N GLU A 22 -15.23 -3.68 -7.54
CA GLU A 22 -16.61 -3.98 -7.12
C GLU A 22 -17.30 -4.98 -8.07
N GLU A 23 -16.91 -5.04 -9.35
CA GLU A 23 -17.69 -5.79 -10.33
C GLU A 23 -17.16 -7.22 -10.60
N HIS A 24 -15.85 -7.51 -10.52
CA HIS A 24 -15.31 -8.79 -11.03
C HIS A 24 -14.14 -9.44 -10.23
N GLY A 25 -13.82 -9.00 -9.01
CA GLY A 25 -12.72 -9.58 -8.21
C GLY A 25 -13.11 -9.75 -6.76
N GLY A 26 -13.28 -11.01 -6.30
CA GLY A 26 -13.63 -11.34 -4.91
C GLY A 26 -12.73 -10.68 -3.84
N TYR A 27 -13.05 -10.92 -2.56
CA TYR A 27 -12.51 -10.34 -1.30
C TYR A 27 -11.04 -9.85 -1.31
N ARG A 28 -10.18 -10.46 -2.12
CA ARG A 28 -8.82 -10.01 -2.47
C ARG A 28 -8.71 -8.56 -2.95
N GLY A 29 -9.71 -7.98 -3.65
CA GLY A 29 -9.69 -6.58 -4.08
C GLY A 29 -9.68 -5.60 -2.91
N ILE A 30 -10.62 -5.78 -1.98
CA ILE A 30 -10.67 -5.04 -0.71
C ILE A 30 -9.46 -5.37 0.17
N GLY A 31 -9.03 -6.64 0.20
CA GLY A 31 -7.79 -7.04 0.89
C GLY A 31 -6.58 -6.25 0.41
N THR A 32 -6.47 -5.99 -0.89
CA THR A 32 -5.35 -5.25 -1.47
C THR A 32 -5.31 -3.82 -0.94
N LEU A 33 -6.47 -3.15 -0.79
CA LEU A 33 -6.55 -1.83 -0.18
C LEU A 33 -6.07 -1.85 1.29
N TYR A 34 -6.59 -2.77 2.10
CA TYR A 34 -6.18 -2.90 3.51
C TYR A 34 -4.69 -3.11 3.66
N PHE A 35 -4.11 -4.05 2.90
CA PHE A 35 -2.69 -4.37 2.97
C PHE A 35 -1.82 -3.24 2.38
N THR A 36 -2.34 -2.45 1.44
CA THR A 36 -1.65 -1.25 0.93
C THR A 36 -1.53 -0.18 2.00
N PHE A 37 -2.62 0.14 2.71
CA PHE A 37 -2.58 1.11 3.82
C PHE A 37 -1.72 0.60 4.98
N MET A 38 -1.79 -0.69 5.28
CA MET A 38 -0.94 -1.32 6.29
C MET A 38 0.54 -1.21 5.91
N GLY A 39 0.89 -1.46 4.65
CA GLY A 39 2.26 -1.28 4.15
C GLY A 39 2.75 0.15 4.30
N ALA A 40 1.92 1.15 3.96
CA ALA A 40 2.27 2.56 4.11
C ALA A 40 2.56 2.93 5.59
N ILE A 41 1.72 2.45 6.51
CA ILE A 41 1.89 2.69 7.95
C ILE A 41 3.17 2.03 8.48
N LEU A 42 3.43 0.78 8.10
CA LEU A 42 4.62 0.04 8.55
C LEU A 42 5.91 0.66 8.00
N ILE A 43 5.93 1.05 6.72
CA ILE A 43 7.09 1.74 6.11
C ILE A 43 7.34 3.07 6.82
N TYR A 44 6.29 3.84 7.10
CA TYR A 44 6.41 5.08 7.85
C TYR A 44 6.91 4.82 9.28
N GLY A 45 6.40 3.80 9.97
CA GLY A 45 6.85 3.43 11.31
C GLY A 45 8.34 3.06 11.36
N VAL A 46 8.85 2.37 10.33
CA VAL A 46 10.29 2.09 10.22
C VAL A 46 11.09 3.37 10.02
N TYR A 47 10.60 4.28 9.17
CA TYR A 47 11.24 5.57 8.98
C TYR A 47 11.29 6.37 10.28
N ASP A 48 10.20 6.41 11.04
CA ASP A 48 10.10 7.14 12.30
C ASP A 48 11.01 6.55 13.39
N SER A 49 11.08 5.22 13.48
CA SER A 49 11.84 4.52 14.52
C SER A 49 13.33 4.40 14.22
N PHE A 50 13.71 4.19 12.94
CA PHE A 50 15.07 3.80 12.54
C PHE A 50 15.67 4.69 11.46
N GLY A 51 14.91 5.63 10.92
CA GLY A 51 15.35 6.58 9.91
C GLY A 51 15.36 6.05 8.47
N LYS A 52 15.76 6.96 7.56
CA LYS A 52 15.67 6.78 6.11
C LYS A 52 16.39 5.56 5.56
N LYS A 53 17.57 5.22 6.09
CA LYS A 53 18.39 4.10 5.59
C LYS A 53 17.72 2.76 5.88
N ALA A 54 17.20 2.58 7.09
CA ALA A 54 16.47 1.38 7.48
C ALA A 54 15.18 1.23 6.66
N MET A 55 14.44 2.32 6.46
CA MET A 55 13.24 2.34 5.63
C MET A 55 13.50 1.78 4.22
N TYR A 56 14.61 2.15 3.57
CA TYR A 56 14.90 1.65 2.22
C TYR A 56 15.14 0.14 2.13
N VAL A 57 15.67 -0.46 3.20
CA VAL A 57 15.87 -1.91 3.26
C VAL A 57 14.57 -2.62 3.64
N MET A 58 13.83 -2.06 4.59
CA MET A 58 12.61 -2.69 5.12
C MET A 58 11.40 -2.53 4.20
N ALA A 59 11.31 -1.44 3.43
CA ALA A 59 10.17 -1.20 2.55
C ALA A 59 9.90 -2.35 1.56
N PRO A 60 10.89 -2.89 0.80
CA PRO A 60 10.64 -4.03 -0.06
C PRO A 60 10.27 -5.30 0.72
N ILE A 61 10.87 -5.53 1.90
CA ILE A 61 10.56 -6.69 2.76
C ILE A 61 9.10 -6.62 3.24
N ILE A 62 8.64 -5.44 3.66
CA ILE A 62 7.27 -5.20 4.11
C ILE A 62 6.29 -5.40 2.95
N VAL A 63 6.56 -4.81 1.78
CA VAL A 63 5.68 -4.94 0.61
C VAL A 63 5.56 -6.40 0.16
N ILE A 64 6.68 -7.12 0.06
CA ILE A 64 6.68 -8.53 -0.33
C ILE A 64 5.98 -9.37 0.75
N GLY A 65 6.29 -9.17 2.02
CA GLY A 65 5.67 -9.89 3.12
C GLY A 65 4.14 -9.71 3.15
N LEU A 66 3.67 -8.48 2.98
CA LEU A 66 2.24 -8.17 2.92
C LEU A 66 1.57 -8.75 1.67
N TYR A 67 2.24 -8.74 0.51
CA TYR A 67 1.73 -9.37 -0.70
C TYR A 67 1.55 -10.88 -0.54
N LEU A 68 2.51 -11.55 0.10
CA LEU A 68 2.44 -12.99 0.38
C LEU A 68 1.38 -13.35 1.43
N MET A 69 1.01 -12.40 2.29
CA MET A 69 -0.06 -12.55 3.27
C MET A 69 -1.45 -12.16 2.72
N LEU A 70 -1.52 -11.63 1.50
CA LEU A 70 -2.78 -11.22 0.90
C LEU A 70 -3.66 -12.45 0.67
N PRO A 71 -4.88 -12.50 1.24
CA PRO A 71 -5.77 -13.64 1.07
C PRO A 71 -6.09 -13.89 -0.41
N GLU A 72 -6.04 -15.16 -0.83
CA GLU A 72 -6.32 -15.54 -2.21
C GLU A 72 -7.82 -15.54 -2.55
N HIS A 73 -8.66 -15.68 -1.53
CA HIS A 73 -10.11 -15.84 -1.63
C HIS A 73 -10.87 -14.91 -0.70
#